data_AF-A0A7S2QFF9-F1
#
_entry.id   AF-A0A7S2QFF9-F1
#
_cell.length_a   1.000
_cell.length_b   1.000
_cell.length_c   1.000
_cell.angle_alpha   90.00
_cell.angle_beta   90.00
_cell.angle_gamma   90.00
#
_symmetry.space_group_name_H-M   'P 1'
#
loop_
_entity.id
_entity.type
_entity.pdbx_description
1 polymer ?
#
loop_
_entity_poly.entity_id
_entity_poly.type
_entity_poly.pdbx_seq_one_letter_code
_entity_poly.pdbx_strand_id
1 'polypeptide(L)'
;KFLAAEALRGVGGLVFDANGKRFANELGRRDYVTGEMWKSMPPFRLALNKAASDEIIWHCKHYTGRGVMKFYENGQALASDMGIPVSVLEETHEAHFQAAKKTEKDPNGGSWPAYPSGKSWDEASGKTGSGKKFYHNIIPGSAVKSEPFYVAIITPVIHYCMGGLEIDCD
;
A
#
# COMPACT_ATOMS: atom_id res chain seq x y z
N LYS A 1 -14.81 -2.43 -13.49
CA LYS A 1 -13.50 -2.11 -12.85
C LYS A 1 -13.38 -0.60 -12.77
N PHE A 2 -12.89 -0.03 -11.67
CA PHE A 2 -12.70 1.41 -11.48
C PHE A 2 -11.23 1.71 -11.23
N LEU A 3 -10.76 2.89 -11.64
CA LEU A 3 -9.41 3.34 -11.32
C LEU A 3 -9.36 3.75 -9.85
N ALA A 4 -8.55 3.04 -9.06
CA ALA A 4 -8.32 3.41 -7.68
C ALA A 4 -7.50 4.71 -7.64
N ALA A 5 -8.03 5.72 -6.97
CA ALA A 5 -7.32 7.00 -6.82
C ALA A 5 -5.95 6.78 -6.15
N GLU A 6 -4.90 7.30 -6.78
CA GLU A 6 -3.53 7.20 -6.25
C GLU A 6 -3.39 7.84 -4.86
N ALA A 7 -4.26 8.82 -4.56
CA ALA A 7 -4.41 9.43 -3.25
C ALA A 7 -4.66 8.43 -2.12
N LEU A 8 -5.31 7.28 -2.38
CA LEU A 8 -5.52 6.24 -1.36
C LEU A 8 -4.18 5.68 -0.84
N ARG A 9 -3.18 5.51 -1.71
CA ARG A 9 -1.82 5.11 -1.30
C ARG A 9 -1.09 6.28 -0.63
N GLY A 10 -1.33 7.50 -1.12
CA GLY A 10 -0.79 8.75 -0.56
C GLY A 10 -1.15 9.00 0.90
N VAL A 11 -2.40 8.74 1.29
CA VAL A 11 -2.88 8.91 2.69
C VAL A 11 -2.44 7.79 3.64
N GLY A 12 -1.57 6.88 3.20
CA GLY A 12 -1.04 5.79 4.05
C GLY A 12 -1.62 4.41 3.74
N GLY A 13 -2.37 4.24 2.65
CA GLY A 13 -2.86 2.94 2.24
C GLY A 13 -1.74 1.95 1.94
N LEU A 14 -1.85 0.75 2.49
CA LEU A 14 -0.90 -0.34 2.29
C LEU A 14 -1.45 -1.36 1.31
N VAL A 15 -0.57 -1.95 0.50
CA VAL A 15 -0.95 -2.99 -0.46
C VAL A 15 -0.41 -4.33 0.02
N PHE A 16 -1.32 -5.28 0.20
CA PHE A 16 -1.02 -6.65 0.60
C PHE A 16 -1.24 -7.63 -0.54
N ASP A 17 -0.41 -8.67 -0.57
CA ASP A 17 -0.64 -9.87 -1.37
C ASP A 17 -1.72 -10.78 -0.75
N ALA A 18 -1.95 -11.93 -1.35
CA ALA A 18 -2.89 -12.94 -0.84
C ALA A 18 -2.58 -13.39 0.60
N ASN A 19 -1.31 -13.34 1.01
CA ASN A 19 -0.82 -13.80 2.30
C ASN A 19 -0.75 -12.67 3.34
N GLY A 20 -1.21 -11.46 3.03
CA GLY A 20 -1.15 -10.32 3.95
C GLY A 20 0.22 -9.63 4.03
N LYS A 21 1.14 -9.94 3.12
CA LYS A 21 2.49 -9.37 3.10
C LYS A 21 2.56 -8.19 2.15
N ARG A 22 3.32 -7.18 2.54
CA ARG A 22 3.73 -6.09 1.63
C ARG A 22 4.82 -6.58 0.69
N PHE A 23 4.80 -6.06 -0.54
CA PHE A 23 5.72 -6.49 -1.59
C PHE A 23 6.28 -5.33 -2.43
N ALA A 24 5.85 -4.08 -2.17
CA ALA A 24 6.26 -2.93 -2.94
C ALA A 24 6.23 -1.64 -2.10
N ASN A 25 6.92 -0.60 -2.59
CA ASN A 25 6.69 0.76 -2.12
C ASN A 25 5.40 1.29 -2.75
N GLU A 26 4.36 1.50 -1.93
CA GLU A 26 3.04 1.94 -2.40
C GLU A 26 3.06 3.34 -3.01
N LEU A 27 4.09 4.15 -2.73
CA LEU A 27 4.29 5.48 -3.33
C LEU A 27 5.25 5.45 -4.53
N GLY A 28 5.70 4.26 -4.92
CA GLY A 28 6.52 4.07 -6.11
C GLY A 28 5.74 4.31 -7.40
N ARG A 29 6.48 4.46 -8.50
CA ARG A 29 5.92 4.68 -9.84
C ARG A 29 4.97 3.53 -10.24
N ARG A 30 4.01 3.84 -11.12
CA ARG A 30 2.96 2.90 -11.55
C ARG A 30 3.50 1.67 -12.27
N ASP A 31 4.51 1.84 -13.11
CA ASP A 31 5.23 0.76 -13.80
C ASP A 31 5.89 -0.20 -12.80
N TYR A 32 6.58 0.35 -11.81
CA TYR A 32 7.22 -0.40 -10.74
C TYR A 32 6.20 -1.17 -9.90
N VAL A 33 5.16 -0.52 -9.37
CA VAL A 33 4.16 -1.20 -8.51
C VAL A 33 3.43 -2.29 -9.29
N THR A 34 3.09 -2.05 -10.56
CA THR A 34 2.49 -3.06 -11.42
C THR A 34 3.43 -4.24 -11.66
N GLY A 35 4.72 -3.98 -11.90
CA GLY A 35 5.74 -5.00 -12.05
C GLY A 35 5.89 -5.87 -10.80
N GLU A 36 5.87 -5.27 -9.61
CA GLU A 36 5.92 -6.00 -8.35
C GLU A 36 4.62 -6.79 -8.07
N MET A 37 3.45 -6.29 -8.51
CA MET A 37 2.20 -7.06 -8.46
C MET A 37 2.31 -8.33 -9.32
N TRP A 38 2.91 -8.27 -10.50
CA TRP A 38 3.07 -9.46 -11.36
C TRP A 38 4.05 -10.51 -10.81
N LYS A 39 4.97 -10.12 -9.93
CA LYS A 39 5.89 -11.02 -9.23
C LYS A 39 5.29 -11.59 -7.93
N SER A 40 4.13 -11.06 -7.51
CA SER A 40 3.50 -11.35 -6.23
C SER A 40 2.22 -12.18 -6.41
N MET A 41 1.55 -12.51 -5.31
CA MET A 41 0.43 -13.44 -5.27
C MET A 41 -0.92 -12.71 -5.17
N PRO A 42 -1.80 -12.79 -6.18
CA PRO A 42 -3.16 -12.23 -6.10
C PRO A 42 -4.05 -13.11 -5.19
N PRO A 43 -5.16 -12.57 -4.63
CA PRO A 43 -5.69 -11.21 -4.84
C PRO A 43 -4.96 -10.15 -4.02
N PHE A 44 -4.74 -8.98 -4.63
CA PHE A 44 -4.10 -7.84 -3.98
C PHE A 44 -5.12 -6.96 -3.28
N ARG A 45 -4.80 -6.52 -2.06
CA ARG A 45 -5.70 -5.72 -1.22
C ARG A 45 -5.05 -4.40 -0.86
N LEU A 46 -5.70 -3.30 -1.23
CA LEU A 46 -5.36 -1.96 -0.74
C LEU A 46 -6.16 -1.69 0.53
N ALA A 47 -5.48 -1.58 1.67
CA ALA A 47 -6.08 -1.39 2.98
C ALA A 47 -5.78 -0.01 3.56
N LEU A 48 -6.81 0.64 4.10
CA LEU A 48 -6.77 1.94 4.76
C LEU A 48 -7.22 1.75 6.20
N ASN A 49 -6.37 2.12 7.16
CA ASN A 49 -6.78 2.20 8.57
C ASN A 49 -7.70 3.39 8.82
N LYS A 50 -8.12 3.60 10.08
CA LYS A 50 -9.02 4.69 10.44
C LYS A 50 -8.45 6.06 10.06
N ALA A 51 -7.21 6.36 10.46
CA ALA A 51 -6.60 7.66 10.19
C ALA A 51 -6.52 7.96 8.68
N ALA A 52 -6.09 6.99 7.87
CA ALA A 52 -6.03 7.11 6.41
C ALA A 52 -7.41 7.26 5.76
N SER A 53 -8.40 6.51 6.24
CA SER A 53 -9.75 6.55 5.69
C SER A 53 -10.51 7.81 6.09
N ASP A 54 -10.26 8.39 7.27
CA ASP A 54 -10.86 9.64 7.72
C ASP A 54 -10.44 10.82 6.83
N GLU A 55 -9.16 10.88 6.41
CA GLU A 55 -8.65 11.93 5.50
C GLU A 55 -9.28 11.87 4.10
N ILE A 56 -9.70 10.70 3.66
CA ILE A 56 -10.20 10.47 2.29
C ILE A 56 -11.61 9.87 2.26
N ILE A 57 -12.39 10.13 3.30
CA ILE A 57 -13.67 9.46 3.59
C ILE A 57 -14.67 9.51 2.44
N TRP A 58 -14.66 10.58 1.64
CA TRP A 58 -15.52 10.69 0.47
C TRP A 58 -15.23 9.59 -0.56
N HIS A 59 -13.95 9.28 -0.81
CA HIS A 59 -13.57 8.19 -1.70
C HIS A 59 -13.95 6.84 -1.13
N CYS A 60 -13.74 6.62 0.18
CA CYS A 60 -14.15 5.40 0.86
C CYS A 60 -15.66 5.16 0.70
N LYS A 61 -16.49 6.18 1.00
CA LYS A 61 -17.95 6.12 0.82
C LYS A 61 -18.34 5.88 -0.63
N HIS A 62 -17.69 6.56 -1.58
CA HIS A 62 -17.94 6.40 -3.01
C HIS A 62 -17.66 4.96 -3.47
N TYR A 63 -16.51 4.39 -3.09
CA TYR A 63 -16.12 3.05 -3.50
C TYR A 63 -16.92 1.95 -2.78
N THR A 64 -17.29 2.15 -1.52
CA THR A 64 -18.18 1.24 -0.80
C THR A 64 -19.58 1.26 -1.38
N GLY A 65 -20.14 2.44 -1.70
CA GLY A 65 -21.44 2.55 -2.37
C GLY A 65 -21.48 1.90 -3.75
N ARG A 66 -20.33 1.72 -4.40
CA ARG A 66 -20.19 1.01 -5.69
C ARG A 66 -19.81 -0.47 -5.56
N GLY A 67 -19.69 -0.98 -4.33
CA GLY A 67 -19.36 -2.39 -4.06
C GLY A 67 -17.93 -2.80 -4.44
N VAL A 68 -17.00 -1.85 -4.62
CA VAL A 68 -15.59 -2.14 -4.96
C VAL A 68 -14.63 -1.98 -3.78
N MET A 69 -15.15 -1.56 -2.63
CA MET A 69 -14.43 -1.46 -1.37
C MET A 69 -15.33 -1.94 -0.23
N LYS A 70 -14.77 -2.73 0.69
CA LYS A 70 -15.48 -3.29 1.85
C LYS A 70 -14.93 -2.66 3.13
N PHE A 71 -15.82 -2.38 4.07
CA PHE A 71 -15.47 -1.96 5.42
C PHE A 71 -15.38 -3.18 6.34
N TYR A 72 -14.38 -3.18 7.22
CA TYR A 72 -14.17 -4.17 8.27
C TYR A 72 -14.10 -3.43 9.59
N GLU A 73 -14.87 -3.91 10.57
CA GLU A 73 -14.95 -3.30 11.89
C GLU A 73 -13.62 -3.37 12.66
N ASN A 74 -12.80 -4.37 12.36
CA ASN A 74 -11.51 -4.58 12.98
C ASN A 74 -10.56 -5.42 12.09
N GLY A 75 -9.25 -5.37 12.36
CA GLY A 75 -8.25 -6.14 11.60
C GLY A 75 -8.39 -7.66 11.75
N GLN A 76 -9.02 -8.16 12.81
CA GLN A 76 -9.32 -9.58 12.95
C GLN A 76 -10.36 -10.06 11.92
N ALA A 77 -11.40 -9.26 11.66
CA ALA A 77 -12.39 -9.53 10.63
C ALA A 77 -11.76 -9.51 9.23
N LEU A 78 -10.83 -8.56 8.99
CA LEU A 78 -10.05 -8.52 7.75
C LEU A 78 -9.19 -9.78 7.57
N ALA A 79 -8.42 -10.16 8.58
CA ALA A 79 -7.57 -11.34 8.53
C ALA A 79 -8.38 -12.63 8.27
N SER A 80 -9.55 -12.73 8.92
CA SER A 80 -10.46 -13.87 8.75
C SER A 80 -11.02 -13.96 7.33
N ASP A 81 -11.42 -12.84 6.73
CA ASP A 81 -11.88 -12.77 5.34
C ASP A 81 -10.76 -13.04 4.33
N MET A 82 -9.52 -12.71 4.69
CA MET A 82 -8.32 -13.05 3.92
C MET A 82 -7.91 -14.52 4.05
N GLY A 83 -8.37 -15.24 5.08
CA GLY A 83 -7.96 -16.61 5.37
C GLY A 83 -6.54 -16.70 5.96
N ILE A 84 -6.07 -15.65 6.64
CA ILE A 84 -4.73 -15.59 7.24
C ILE A 84 -4.80 -15.35 8.76
N PRO A 85 -3.76 -15.73 9.52
CA PRO A 85 -3.65 -15.33 10.92
C PRO A 85 -3.54 -13.81 11.07
N VAL A 86 -4.22 -13.23 12.06
CA VAL A 86 -4.14 -11.79 12.36
C VAL A 86 -2.71 -11.34 12.66
N SER A 87 -1.89 -12.23 13.23
CA SER A 87 -0.47 -11.98 13.53
C SER A 87 0.32 -11.60 12.29
N VAL A 88 -0.04 -12.09 11.10
CA VAL A 88 0.65 -11.72 9.85
C VAL A 88 0.42 -10.25 9.51
N LEU A 89 -0.79 -9.74 9.74
CA LEU A 89 -1.08 -8.32 9.56
C LEU A 89 -0.43 -7.47 10.66
N GLU A 90 -0.44 -7.93 11.91
CA GLU A 90 0.24 -7.27 13.03
C GLU A 90 1.74 -7.14 12.76
N GLU A 91 2.41 -8.23 12.39
CA GLU A 91 3.84 -8.26 12.04
C GLU A 91 4.16 -7.35 10.86
N THR A 92 3.31 -7.36 9.82
CA THR A 92 3.52 -6.54 8.62
C THR A 92 3.39 -5.04 8.94
N HIS A 93 2.41 -4.65 9.74
CA HIS A 93 2.25 -3.26 10.18
C HIS A 93 3.35 -2.85 11.17
N GLU A 94 3.76 -3.74 12.07
CA GLU A 94 4.84 -3.47 13.01
C GLU A 94 6.16 -3.23 12.28
N ALA A 95 6.50 -4.06 11.29
CA ALA A 95 7.68 -3.85 10.45
C ALA A 95 7.63 -2.49 9.72
N HIS A 96 6.47 -2.12 9.16
CA HIS A 96 6.26 -0.82 8.53
C HIS A 96 6.36 0.35 9.51
N PHE A 97 5.78 0.21 10.71
CA PHE A 97 5.83 1.21 11.78
C PHE A 97 7.26 1.44 12.28
N GLN A 98 8.01 0.36 12.50
CA GLN A 98 9.42 0.44 12.90
C GLN A 98 10.29 1.03 11.81
N ALA A 99 10.07 0.69 10.54
CA ALA A 99 10.76 1.30 9.41
C ALA A 99 10.50 2.82 9.35
N ALA A 100 9.25 3.24 9.59
CA ALA A 100 8.89 4.65 9.65
C ALA A 100 9.60 5.37 10.82
N LYS A 101 9.59 4.78 12.02
CA LYS A 101 10.25 5.34 13.21
C LYS A 101 11.77 5.42 13.08
N LYS A 102 12.38 4.44 12.41
CA LYS A 102 13.82 4.50 12.06
C LYS A 102 14.09 5.58 11.03
N THR A 103 13.23 5.72 10.02
CA THR A 103 13.37 6.77 8.99
C THR A 103 13.22 8.17 9.59
N GLU A 104 12.33 8.35 10.57
CA GLU A 104 12.16 9.61 11.31
C GLU A 104 13.44 10.01 12.07
N LYS A 105 14.14 9.05 12.66
CA LYS A 105 15.37 9.28 13.42
C LYS A 105 16.62 9.39 12.55
N ASP A 106 16.74 8.52 11.56
CA ASP A 106 17.88 8.45 10.65
C ASP A 106 17.39 8.22 9.20
N PRO A 107 17.09 9.32 8.47
CA PRO A 107 16.56 9.23 7.11
C PRO A 107 17.53 8.64 6.08
N ASN A 108 18.83 8.59 6.38
CA ASN A 108 19.87 8.23 5.41
C ASN A 108 20.66 6.97 5.79
N GLY A 109 20.46 6.40 6.98
CA GLY A 109 21.15 5.17 7.43
C GLY A 109 20.51 3.86 7.00
N GLY A 110 19.40 3.90 6.25
CA GLY A 110 18.69 2.70 5.82
C GLY A 110 19.56 1.70 5.03
N SER A 111 19.31 0.42 5.22
CA SER A 111 20.06 -0.66 4.55
C SER A 111 19.76 -0.78 3.06
N TRP A 112 18.62 -0.24 2.61
CA TRP A 112 18.11 -0.42 1.25
C TRP A 112 18.14 0.87 0.44
N PRO A 113 18.28 0.81 -0.89
CA PRO A 113 18.07 1.98 -1.74
C PRO A 113 16.62 2.47 -1.65
N ALA A 114 16.42 3.78 -1.58
CA ALA A 114 15.10 4.40 -1.60
C ALA A 114 14.78 5.04 -2.94
N TYR A 115 13.49 5.17 -3.24
CA TYR A 115 12.98 5.97 -4.35
C TYR A 115 12.39 7.29 -3.82
N PRO A 116 12.62 8.46 -4.47
CA PRO A 116 13.40 8.66 -5.70
C PRO A 116 14.92 8.66 -5.51
N SER A 117 15.40 8.84 -4.28
CA SER A 117 16.82 8.77 -3.93
C SER A 117 17.01 8.55 -2.42
N GLY A 118 18.22 8.13 -2.03
CA GLY A 118 18.63 7.96 -0.64
C GLY A 118 18.52 6.52 -0.15
N LYS A 119 18.26 6.36 1.15
CA LYS A 119 18.19 5.06 1.83
C LYS A 119 16.84 4.83 2.48
N SER A 120 16.47 3.56 2.65
CA SER A 120 15.21 3.12 3.26
C SER A 120 15.47 2.03 4.29
N TRP A 121 14.70 2.10 5.38
CA TRP A 121 14.61 1.06 6.40
C TRP A 121 13.49 0.04 6.11
N ASP A 122 12.63 0.29 5.12
CA ASP A 122 11.51 -0.58 4.77
C ASP A 122 12.00 -1.76 3.96
N GLU A 123 12.18 -2.90 4.60
CA GLU A 123 12.69 -4.12 3.94
C GLU A 123 11.75 -4.64 2.86
N ALA A 124 10.43 -4.57 3.08
CA ALA A 124 9.42 -5.10 2.16
C ALA A 124 9.51 -4.45 0.77
N SER A 125 9.74 -3.13 0.71
CA SER A 125 10.00 -2.43 -0.55
C SER A 125 11.48 -2.30 -0.88
N GLY A 126 12.36 -2.27 0.11
CA GLY A 126 13.80 -2.08 -0.05
C GLY A 126 14.47 -3.19 -0.86
N LYS A 127 14.03 -4.44 -0.68
CA LYS A 127 14.50 -5.60 -1.47
C LYS A 127 14.23 -5.48 -2.97
N THR A 128 13.27 -4.64 -3.36
CA THR A 128 12.89 -4.42 -4.77
C THR A 128 13.73 -3.33 -5.45
N GLY A 129 14.63 -2.67 -4.71
CA GLY A 129 15.44 -1.56 -5.21
C GLY A 129 14.77 -0.18 -5.12
N SER A 130 13.48 -0.12 -4.78
CA SER A 130 12.70 1.13 -4.69
C SER A 130 12.11 1.35 -3.29
N GLY A 131 12.95 1.33 -2.26
CA GLY A 131 12.54 1.42 -0.87
C GLY A 131 11.70 2.66 -0.53
N LYS A 132 10.75 2.49 0.40
CA LYS A 132 9.83 3.53 0.87
C LYS A 132 10.53 4.49 1.84
N LYS A 133 10.32 5.78 1.63
CA LYS A 133 10.89 6.87 2.45
C LYS A 133 9.82 7.68 3.19
N PHE A 134 8.66 7.81 2.58
CA PHE A 134 7.56 8.60 3.11
C PHE A 134 6.51 7.68 3.72
N TYR A 135 6.06 8.05 4.91
CA TYR A 135 5.13 7.30 5.71
C TYR A 135 4.05 8.26 6.19
N HIS A 136 2.80 7.87 6.04
CA HIS A 136 1.64 8.65 6.46
C HIS A 136 0.65 7.71 7.15
N ASN A 137 -0.05 8.20 8.18
CA ASN A 137 -1.05 7.43 8.94
C ASN A 137 -0.59 6.02 9.32
N ILE A 138 0.63 5.90 9.86
CA ILE A 138 1.17 4.62 10.33
C ILE A 138 0.52 4.21 11.66
N ILE A 139 0.32 2.91 11.83
CA ILE A 139 -0.15 2.32 13.09
C ILE A 139 0.83 1.24 13.55
N PRO A 140 1.04 1.05 14.87
CA PRO A 140 1.80 -0.07 15.38
C PRO A 140 1.05 -1.39 15.12
N GLY A 141 1.78 -2.50 15.06
CA GLY A 141 1.19 -3.82 14.85
C GLY A 141 0.14 -4.19 15.90
N SER A 142 0.39 -3.80 17.16
CA SER A 142 -0.54 -4.05 18.27
C SER A 142 -1.91 -3.39 18.12
N ALA A 143 -2.03 -2.32 17.32
CA ALA A 143 -3.31 -1.65 17.07
C ALA A 143 -4.15 -2.38 16.01
N VAL A 144 -3.51 -3.13 15.10
CA VAL A 144 -4.16 -3.72 13.91
C VAL A 144 -5.37 -4.55 14.27
N LYS A 145 -5.28 -5.38 15.31
CA LYS A 145 -6.35 -6.31 15.68
C LYS A 145 -7.68 -5.61 15.96
N SER A 146 -7.65 -4.43 16.58
CA SER A 146 -8.84 -3.64 16.95
C SER A 146 -9.17 -2.54 15.94
N GLU A 147 -8.24 -2.18 15.06
CA GLU A 147 -8.36 -1.05 14.15
C GLU A 147 -9.35 -1.37 13.01
N PRO A 148 -10.29 -0.46 12.68
CA PRO A 148 -11.16 -0.64 11.53
C PRO A 148 -10.42 -0.39 10.21
N PHE A 149 -10.85 -1.08 9.15
CA PHE A 149 -10.23 -0.97 7.83
C PHE A 149 -11.24 -0.80 6.70
N TYR A 150 -10.89 0.06 5.74
CA TYR A 150 -11.48 0.04 4.39
C TYR A 150 -10.53 -0.68 3.45
N VAL A 151 -11.03 -1.70 2.75
CA VAL A 151 -10.19 -2.52 1.88
C VAL A 151 -10.81 -2.69 0.50
N ALA A 152 -10.03 -2.43 -0.53
CA ALA A 152 -10.39 -2.67 -1.92
C ALA A 152 -9.51 -3.77 -2.52
N ILE A 153 -10.11 -4.69 -3.27
CA ILE A 153 -9.35 -5.62 -4.10
C ILE A 153 -8.90 -4.87 -5.36
N ILE A 154 -7.60 -4.81 -5.58
CA ILE A 154 -7.00 -4.08 -6.70
C ILE A 154 -6.37 -5.03 -7.71
N THR A 155 -6.31 -4.58 -8.95
CA THR A 155 -5.67 -5.32 -10.05
C THR A 155 -5.09 -4.30 -11.04
N PRO A 156 -3.95 -4.59 -11.68
CA PRO A 156 -3.44 -3.73 -12.74
C PRO A 156 -4.44 -3.65 -13.89
N VAL A 157 -4.55 -2.46 -14.48
CA VAL A 157 -5.39 -2.21 -15.66
C VAL A 157 -4.63 -1.32 -16.65
N ILE A 158 -4.88 -1.52 -17.94
CA ILE A 158 -4.38 -0.62 -18.98
C ILE A 158 -5.05 0.74 -18.77
N HIS A 159 -4.24 1.79 -18.71
CA HIS A 159 -4.72 3.16 -18.47
C HIS A 159 -4.44 4.09 -19.65
N TYR A 160 -3.24 4.03 -20.23
CA TYR A 160 -2.79 4.95 -21.25
C TYR A 160 -1.83 4.26 -22.23
N CYS A 161 -1.85 4.67 -23.49
CA CYS A 161 -0.91 4.21 -24.52
C CYS A 161 0.05 5.37 -24.84
N MET A 162 1.33 5.22 -24.47
CA MET A 162 2.36 6.25 -24.76
C MET A 162 2.82 6.26 -26.23
N GLY A 163 2.43 5.26 -27.04
CA GLY A 163 2.71 5.25 -28.47
C GLY A 163 1.77 6.20 -29.23
N GLY A 164 2.13 6.51 -30.47
CA GLY A 164 1.38 7.41 -31.32
C GLY A 164 2.04 7.58 -32.68
N LEU A 165 1.52 8.51 -33.48
CA LEU A 165 2.20 8.95 -34.69
C LEU A 165 3.53 9.62 -34.30
N GLU A 166 4.56 9.37 -35.10
CA GLU A 166 5.79 10.15 -35.02
C GLU A 166 5.45 11.60 -35.38
N ILE A 167 5.83 12.53 -34.51
CA ILE A 167 5.66 13.97 -34.69
C ILE A 167 7.04 14.61 -34.55
N ASP A 168 7.30 15.64 -35.34
CA ASP A 168 8.42 16.55 -35.10
C ASP A 168 8.00 17.64 -34.10
N CYS A 169 8.89 18.62 -33.88
CA CYS A 169 8.65 19.73 -32.95
C CYS A 169 8.00 20.95 -33.61
N ASP A 170 7.73 20.91 -34.92
CA ASP A 170 7.20 22.01 -35.73
C ASP A 170 5.65 21.98 -35.82
#